data_AF-A0AAV6QCG9-F1
#
_entry.id   AF-A0AAV6QCG9-F1
#
_cell.length_a   1.000
_cell.length_b   1.000
_cell.length_c   1.000
_cell.angle_alpha   90.00
_cell.angle_beta   90.00
_cell.angle_gamma   90.00
#
_symmetry.space_group_name_H-M   'P 1'
#
loop_
_entity.id
_entity.type
_entity.pdbx_description
1 polymer ?
#
loop_
_entity_poly.entity_id
_entity_poly.type
_entity_poly.pdbx_seq_one_letter_code
_entity_poly.pdbx_strand_id
1 'polypeptide(L)'
;MAESTMSPEEIEVEMTRIQRLREVLVRRESELRFMMDDIQLCKDIMSLKQELRQIVAVPEKEKTKKNKQREEELILKIHKLVQKRDFLVDDAEVERLREQEEDKEMAEFLTLKLMPLEMKLKAAQNPPKPKRQILEPPPNKPSITKTGVAIIKDCCGATQCVVM
;
A
#
# COMPACT_ATOMS: atom_id res chain seq x y z
N MET A 1 -11.78 -3.33 -41.24
CA MET A 1 -10.93 -3.44 -40.04
C MET A 1 -10.15 -2.15 -39.97
N ALA A 2 -10.48 -1.23 -39.05
CA ALA A 2 -9.65 -0.06 -38.83
C ALA A 2 -8.46 -0.54 -37.98
N GLU A 3 -7.31 -0.73 -38.60
CA GLU A 3 -6.05 -0.76 -37.86
C GLU A 3 -5.83 0.65 -37.32
N SER A 4 -6.33 0.90 -36.10
CA SER A 4 -5.90 2.05 -35.32
C SER A 4 -4.43 1.84 -34.99
N THR A 5 -3.56 2.37 -35.83
CA THR A 5 -2.15 2.55 -35.52
C THR A 5 -2.07 3.55 -34.37
N MET A 6 -1.82 3.06 -33.17
CA MET A 6 -1.52 3.90 -32.01
C MET A 6 -0.33 4.81 -32.34
N SER A 7 -0.41 6.07 -31.92
CA SER A 7 0.71 7.00 -32.01
C SER A 7 1.88 6.54 -31.13
N PRO A 8 3.13 6.93 -31.42
CA PRO A 8 4.27 6.58 -30.59
C PRO A 8 4.10 6.96 -29.10
N GLU A 9 3.47 8.09 -28.82
CA GLU A 9 3.20 8.56 -27.46
C GLU A 9 2.18 7.68 -26.72
N GLU A 10 1.12 7.23 -27.42
CA GLU A 10 0.14 6.28 -26.86
C GLU A 10 0.80 4.91 -26.55
N ILE A 11 1.74 4.48 -27.39
CA ILE A 11 2.52 3.25 -27.17
C ILE A 11 3.39 3.39 -25.90
N GLU A 12 4.07 4.52 -25.71
CA GLU A 12 4.90 4.77 -24.53
C GLU A 12 4.09 4.77 -23.22
N VAL A 13 2.89 5.35 -23.25
CA VAL A 13 1.95 5.35 -22.12
C VAL A 13 1.51 3.92 -21.78
N GLU A 14 1.11 3.12 -22.78
CA GLU A 14 0.70 1.73 -22.56
C GLU A 14 1.87 0.84 -22.10
N MET A 15 3.09 1.06 -22.61
CA MET A 15 4.28 0.35 -22.14
C MET A 15 4.55 0.62 -20.65
N THR A 16 4.43 1.87 -20.23
CA THR A 16 4.58 2.26 -18.81
C THR A 16 3.49 1.60 -17.94
N ARG A 17 2.25 1.54 -18.44
CA ARG A 17 1.14 0.85 -17.77
C ARG A 17 1.40 -0.65 -17.61
N ILE A 18 1.91 -1.30 -18.67
CA ILE A 18 2.27 -2.72 -18.65
C ILE A 18 3.38 -2.99 -17.63
N GLN A 19 4.41 -2.15 -17.59
CA GLN A 19 5.50 -2.28 -16.62
C GLN A 19 4.99 -2.21 -15.17
N ARG A 20 4.13 -1.21 -14.87
CA ARG A 20 3.53 -1.09 -13.54
C ARG A 20 2.66 -2.30 -13.19
N LEU A 21 1.87 -2.81 -14.14
CA LEU A 21 1.06 -4.01 -13.90
C LEU A 21 1.94 -5.22 -13.62
N ARG A 22 3.04 -5.38 -14.37
CA ARG A 22 4.01 -6.45 -14.14
C ARG A 22 4.60 -6.39 -12.72
N GLU A 23 4.98 -5.21 -12.25
CA GLU A 23 5.51 -5.04 -10.88
C GLU A 23 4.49 -5.47 -9.82
N VAL A 24 3.23 -5.04 -9.95
CA VAL A 24 2.15 -5.47 -9.04
C VAL A 24 1.97 -6.99 -9.05
N LEU A 25 1.99 -7.61 -10.24
CA LEU A 25 1.84 -9.06 -10.36
C LEU A 25 3.02 -9.83 -9.74
N VAL A 26 4.24 -9.34 -9.90
CA VAL A 26 5.44 -9.96 -9.31
C VAL A 26 5.41 -9.89 -7.79
N ARG A 27 5.01 -8.76 -7.19
CA ARG A 27 4.81 -8.65 -5.73
C ARG A 27 3.76 -9.64 -5.24
N ARG A 28 2.62 -9.71 -5.93
CA ARG A 28 1.55 -10.66 -5.61
C ARG A 28 2.00 -12.12 -5.73
N GLU A 29 2.82 -12.44 -6.73
CA GLU A 29 3.42 -13.78 -6.87
C GLU A 29 4.32 -14.11 -5.66
N SER A 30 5.13 -13.14 -5.21
CA SER A 30 5.97 -13.28 -4.02
C SER A 30 5.14 -13.57 -2.77
N GLU A 31 4.09 -12.77 -2.51
CA GLU A 31 3.15 -13.00 -1.41
C GLU A 31 2.54 -14.41 -1.45
N LEU A 32 2.10 -14.84 -2.65
CA LEU A 32 1.51 -16.17 -2.85
C LEU A 32 2.52 -17.29 -2.57
N ARG A 33 3.80 -17.07 -2.88
CA ARG A 33 4.87 -18.04 -2.58
C ARG A 33 5.09 -18.18 -1.08
N PHE A 34 5.16 -17.07 -0.33
CA PHE A 34 5.22 -17.10 1.13
C PHE A 34 4.03 -17.85 1.74
N MET A 35 2.81 -17.58 1.27
CA MET A 35 1.61 -18.30 1.73
C MET A 35 1.65 -19.79 1.41
N MET A 36 2.12 -20.17 0.22
CA MET A 36 2.25 -21.57 -0.17
C MET A 36 3.24 -22.32 0.73
N ASP A 37 4.39 -21.69 1.01
CA ASP A 37 5.40 -22.26 1.91
C ASP A 37 4.88 -22.39 3.35
N ASP A 38 4.15 -21.40 3.87
CA ASP A 38 3.52 -21.48 5.20
C ASP A 38 2.47 -22.59 5.26
N ILE A 39 1.64 -22.74 4.24
CA ILE A 39 0.67 -23.82 4.14
C ILE A 39 1.37 -25.18 4.18
N GLN A 40 2.50 -25.34 3.49
CA GLN A 40 3.24 -26.59 3.50
C GLN A 40 3.85 -26.88 4.86
N LEU A 41 4.47 -25.88 5.51
CA LEU A 41 4.98 -26.02 6.88
C LEU A 41 3.85 -26.39 7.86
N CYS A 42 2.69 -25.75 7.74
CA CYS A 42 1.53 -26.05 8.57
C CYS A 42 1.04 -27.49 8.37
N LYS A 43 0.97 -27.99 7.14
CA LYS A 43 0.61 -29.41 6.85
C LYS A 43 1.59 -30.38 7.50
N ASP A 44 2.89 -30.14 7.36
CA ASP A 44 3.93 -31.01 7.91
C ASP A 44 3.87 -31.01 9.46
N ILE A 45 3.74 -29.82 10.06
CA ILE A 45 3.56 -29.67 11.52
C ILE A 45 2.30 -30.40 11.99
N MET A 46 1.18 -30.25 11.28
CA MET A 46 -0.09 -30.90 11.65
C MET A 46 0.01 -32.43 11.60
N SER A 47 0.68 -32.97 10.58
CA SER A 47 0.92 -34.41 10.44
C SER A 47 1.75 -34.95 11.60
N LEU A 48 2.88 -34.29 11.92
CA LEU A 48 3.74 -34.69 13.04
C LEU A 48 3.02 -34.55 14.39
N LYS A 49 2.24 -33.48 14.59
CA LYS A 49 1.42 -33.29 15.79
C LYS A 49 0.37 -34.39 15.93
N GLN A 50 -0.20 -34.88 14.83
CA GLN A 50 -1.15 -35.99 14.86
C GLN A 50 -0.48 -37.29 15.30
N GLU A 51 0.71 -37.60 14.76
CA GLU A 51 1.49 -38.76 15.20
C GLU A 51 1.88 -38.65 16.69
N LEU A 52 2.34 -37.47 17.12
CA LEU A 52 2.69 -37.21 18.51
C LEU A 52 1.49 -37.42 19.46
N ARG A 53 0.30 -36.94 19.08
CA ARG A 53 -0.93 -37.14 19.86
C ARG A 53 -1.24 -38.62 20.08
N GLN A 54 -0.99 -39.49 19.11
CA GLN A 54 -1.22 -40.93 19.25
C GLN A 54 -0.29 -41.54 20.30
N ILE A 55 0.97 -41.11 20.35
CA ILE A 55 1.95 -41.60 21.34
C ILE A 55 1.65 -41.05 22.74
N VAL A 56 1.33 -39.76 22.83
CA VAL A 56 1.01 -39.08 24.10
C VAL A 56 -0.27 -39.64 24.74
N ALA A 57 -1.21 -40.14 23.94
CA ALA A 57 -2.44 -40.77 24.43
C ALA A 57 -2.18 -42.11 25.17
N VAL A 58 -1.03 -42.76 24.96
CA VAL A 58 -0.66 -43.99 25.67
C VAL A 58 -0.23 -43.66 27.10
N PRO A 59 -0.79 -44.31 28.13
CA PRO A 59 -0.39 -44.08 29.52
C PRO A 59 1.11 -44.32 29.72
N GLU A 60 1.75 -43.49 30.55
CA GLU A 60 3.22 -43.51 30.72
C GLU A 60 3.78 -44.86 31.19
N LYS A 61 2.98 -45.62 31.96
CA LYS A 61 3.32 -46.97 32.44
C LYS A 61 3.37 -48.02 31.31
N GLU A 62 2.65 -47.77 30.23
CA GLU A 62 2.50 -48.66 29.07
C GLU A 62 3.38 -48.23 27.90
N LYS A 63 4.01 -47.05 27.97
CA LYS A 63 4.94 -46.57 26.93
C LYS A 63 6.21 -47.41 26.89
N THR A 64 6.48 -47.98 25.71
CA THR A 64 7.75 -48.65 25.44
C THR A 64 8.90 -47.64 25.31
N LYS A 65 10.15 -48.10 25.43
CA LYS A 65 11.33 -47.26 25.16
C LYS A 65 11.30 -46.63 23.75
N LYS A 66 10.81 -47.38 22.76
CA LYS A 66 10.65 -46.89 21.39
C LYS A 66 9.64 -45.76 21.30
N ASN A 67 8.53 -45.86 22.05
CA ASN A 67 7.53 -44.79 22.10
C ASN A 67 8.14 -43.49 22.63
N LYS A 68 8.91 -43.57 23.72
CA LYS A 68 9.57 -42.38 24.32
C LYS A 68 10.60 -41.75 23.38
N GLN A 69 11.43 -42.56 22.74
CA GLN A 69 12.39 -42.08 21.73
C GLN A 69 11.67 -41.40 20.56
N ARG A 70 10.60 -42.01 20.06
CA ARG A 70 9.82 -41.43 18.96
C ARG A 70 9.11 -40.13 19.36
N GLU A 71 8.59 -40.05 20.58
CA GLU A 71 8.00 -38.84 21.15
C GLU A 71 9.01 -37.67 21.15
N GLU A 72 10.23 -37.91 21.65
CA GLU A 72 11.32 -36.92 21.64
C GLU A 72 11.72 -36.50 20.22
N GLU A 73 11.85 -37.45 19.29
CA GLU A 73 12.13 -37.15 17.88
C GLU A 73 11.06 -36.27 17.23
N LEU A 74 9.78 -36.57 17.47
CA LEU A 74 8.66 -35.82 16.92
C LEU A 74 8.63 -34.39 17.47
N ILE A 75 8.83 -34.23 18.78
CA ILE A 75 8.91 -32.92 19.43
C ILE A 75 10.04 -32.08 18.79
N LEU A 76 11.22 -32.68 18.62
CA LEU A 76 12.36 -31.97 18.01
C LEU A 76 12.08 -31.56 16.56
N LYS A 77 11.45 -32.44 15.77
CA LYS A 77 11.07 -32.12 14.37
C LYS A 77 10.03 -31.02 14.30
N ILE A 78 8.99 -31.08 15.14
CA ILE A 78 7.96 -30.04 15.21
C ILE A 78 8.59 -28.69 15.59
N HIS A 79 9.47 -28.67 16.59
CA HIS A 79 10.17 -27.46 17.01
C HIS A 79 10.96 -26.82 15.86
N LYS A 80 11.73 -27.62 15.11
CA LYS A 80 12.48 -27.13 13.95
C LYS A 80 11.58 -26.55 12.85
N LEU A 81 10.43 -27.17 12.58
CA LEU A 81 9.48 -26.65 11.59
C LEU A 81 8.81 -25.35 12.07
N VAL A 82 8.49 -25.25 13.36
CA VAL A 82 7.96 -24.01 13.95
C VAL A 82 9.00 -22.89 13.82
N GLN A 83 10.27 -23.15 14.15
CA GLN A 83 11.34 -22.17 13.93
C GLN A 83 11.46 -21.75 12.48
N LYS A 84 11.40 -22.71 11.53
CA LYS A 84 11.43 -22.39 10.10
C LYS A 84 10.24 -21.50 9.69
N ARG A 85 9.06 -21.74 10.26
CA ARG A 85 7.88 -20.90 10.03
C ARG A 85 8.05 -19.50 10.60
N ASP A 86 8.64 -19.39 11.78
CA ASP A 86 8.92 -18.08 12.39
C ASP A 86 9.86 -17.25 11.49
N PHE A 87 10.92 -17.86 10.96
CA PHE A 87 11.78 -17.20 9.96
C PHE A 87 11.04 -16.81 8.68
N LEU A 88 10.13 -17.65 8.19
CA LEU A 88 9.33 -17.32 7.00
C LEU A 88 8.46 -16.06 7.22
N VAL A 89 7.92 -15.90 8.42
CA VAL A 89 7.15 -14.69 8.79
C VAL A 89 8.04 -13.46 8.84
N ASP A 90 9.23 -13.59 9.45
CA ASP A 90 10.20 -12.49 9.51
C ASP A 90 10.65 -12.06 8.11
N ASP A 91 10.96 -13.02 7.23
CA ASP A 91 11.36 -12.76 5.84
C ASP A 91 10.23 -12.07 5.05
N ALA A 92 8.98 -12.48 5.22
CA ALA A 92 7.82 -11.85 4.58
C ALA A 92 7.61 -10.41 5.06
N GLU A 93 7.84 -10.14 6.35
CA GLU A 93 7.75 -8.79 6.90
C GLU A 93 8.85 -7.88 6.35
N VAL A 94 10.07 -8.39 6.21
CA VAL A 94 11.18 -7.65 5.59
C VAL A 94 10.85 -7.28 4.15
N GLU A 95 10.31 -8.21 3.35
CA GLU A 95 9.94 -7.90 1.97
C GLU A 95 8.80 -6.86 1.90
N ARG A 96 7.80 -6.95 2.78
CA ARG A 96 6.71 -5.96 2.85
C ARG A 96 7.24 -4.55 3.16
N LEU A 97 8.15 -4.44 4.14
CA LEU A 97 8.75 -3.16 4.51
C LEU A 97 9.59 -2.58 3.37
N ARG A 98 10.31 -3.43 2.64
CA ARG A 98 11.09 -3.03 1.47
C ARG A 98 10.20 -2.49 0.36
N GLU A 99 9.13 -3.19 0.00
CA GLU A 99 8.18 -2.73 -1.02
C GLU A 99 7.56 -1.37 -0.66
N GLN A 100 7.23 -1.16 0.63
CA GLN A 100 6.69 0.10 1.11
C GLN A 100 7.69 1.26 1.00
N GLU A 101 8.98 1.02 1.27
CA GLU A 101 10.01 2.04 1.13
C GLU A 101 10.27 2.35 -0.36
N GLU A 102 10.30 1.35 -1.24
CA GLU A 102 10.40 1.54 -2.69
C GLU A 102 9.27 2.44 -3.23
N ASP A 103 8.03 2.18 -2.80
CA ASP A 103 6.87 2.99 -3.19
C ASP A 103 6.96 4.44 -2.67
N LYS A 104 7.48 4.62 -1.45
CA LYS A 104 7.69 5.94 -0.85
C LYS A 104 8.76 6.73 -1.61
N GLU A 105 9.91 6.12 -1.90
CA GLU A 105 10.97 6.75 -2.68
C GLU A 105 10.48 7.17 -4.07
N MET A 106 9.68 6.32 -4.72
CA MET A 106 9.08 6.63 -6.02
C MET A 106 8.10 7.80 -5.95
N ALA A 107 7.24 7.85 -4.93
CA ALA A 107 6.29 8.95 -4.73
C ALA A 107 7.00 10.28 -4.42
N GLU A 108 8.04 10.25 -3.58
CA GLU A 108 8.88 11.40 -3.26
C GLU A 108 9.61 11.93 -4.50
N PHE A 109 10.19 11.03 -5.30
CA PHE A 109 10.85 11.38 -6.56
C PHE A 109 9.89 12.06 -7.53
N LEU A 110 8.70 11.49 -7.75
CA LEU A 110 7.68 12.09 -8.63
C LEU A 110 7.24 13.45 -8.12
N THR A 111 7.00 13.59 -6.82
CA THR A 111 6.63 14.87 -6.20
C THR A 111 7.71 15.92 -6.46
N LEU A 112 8.98 15.61 -6.21
CA LEU A 112 10.10 16.53 -6.44
C LEU A 112 10.24 16.93 -7.92
N LYS A 113 10.01 16.00 -8.85
CA LYS A 113 10.09 16.28 -10.30
C LYS A 113 8.90 17.04 -10.86
N LEU A 114 7.70 16.84 -10.29
CA LEU A 114 6.45 17.43 -10.79
C LEU A 114 6.11 18.76 -10.11
N MET A 115 6.60 19.04 -8.90
CA MET A 115 6.41 20.34 -8.22
C MET A 115 6.71 21.56 -9.10
N PRO A 116 7.82 21.61 -9.87
CA PRO A 116 8.10 22.72 -10.79
C PRO A 116 7.06 22.88 -11.92
N LEU A 117 6.47 21.77 -12.39
CA LEU A 117 5.42 21.78 -13.41
C LEU A 117 4.10 22.29 -12.83
N GLU A 118 3.74 21.86 -11.62
CA GLU A 118 2.55 22.34 -10.91
C GLU A 118 2.63 23.84 -10.60
N MET A 119 3.79 24.34 -10.19
CA MET A 119 4.00 25.78 -9.98
C MET A 119 3.85 26.59 -11.27
N LYS A 120 4.38 26.08 -12.38
CA LYS A 120 4.21 26.71 -13.70
C LYS A 120 2.75 26.72 -14.16
N LEU A 121 2.01 25.63 -13.95
CA LEU A 121 0.58 25.54 -14.25
C LEU A 121 -0.24 26.53 -13.41
N LYS A 122 0.03 26.63 -12.10
CA LYS A 122 -0.64 27.58 -11.20
C LYS A 122 -0.33 29.05 -11.53
N ALA A 123 0.89 29.34 -11.98
CA ALA A 123 1.29 30.67 -12.46
C ALA A 123 0.61 31.05 -13.79
N ALA A 124 0.43 30.08 -14.70
CA ALA A 124 -0.28 30.28 -15.95
C ALA A 124 -1.80 30.49 -15.75
N GLN A 125 -2.39 29.86 -14.73
CA GLN A 125 -3.81 30.00 -14.39
C GLN A 125 -4.15 31.29 -13.62
N ASN A 126 -3.17 31.92 -12.97
CA ASN A 126 -3.33 33.23 -12.30
C ASN A 126 -2.37 34.27 -12.91
N PRO A 127 -2.65 34.78 -14.12
CA PRO A 127 -1.86 35.87 -14.65
C PRO A 127 -2.02 37.11 -13.74
N PRO A 128 -0.93 37.85 -13.45
CA PRO A 128 -1.05 39.08 -12.68
C PRO A 128 -1.99 40.03 -13.44
N LYS A 129 -3.10 40.42 -12.80
CA LYS A 129 -4.00 41.44 -13.35
C LYS A 129 -3.14 42.66 -13.71
N PRO A 130 -3.24 43.20 -14.94
CA PRO A 130 -2.52 44.42 -15.28
C PRO A 130 -2.91 45.48 -14.25
N LYS A 131 -1.91 46.13 -13.64
CA LYS A 131 -2.14 47.33 -12.83
C LYS A 131 -2.86 48.32 -13.75
N ARG A 132 -4.19 48.44 -13.59
CA ARG A 132 -4.94 49.55 -14.18
C ARG A 132 -4.27 50.82 -13.67
N GLN A 133 -3.73 51.62 -14.57
CA GLN A 133 -3.43 53.02 -14.27
C GLN A 133 -4.73 53.64 -13.75
N ILE A 134 -4.70 54.04 -12.48
CA ILE A 134 -5.77 54.84 -11.90
C ILE A 134 -5.61 56.22 -12.54
N LEU A 135 -6.45 56.54 -13.53
CA LEU A 135 -6.69 57.94 -13.86
C LEU A 135 -7.55 58.52 -12.74
N GLU A 136 -7.05 59.59 -12.12
CA GLU A 136 -7.79 60.38 -11.14
C GLU A 136 -9.10 60.90 -11.75
N PRO A 137 -10.24 60.77 -11.06
CA PRO A 137 -11.48 61.40 -11.49
C PRO A 137 -11.50 62.89 -11.07
N PRO A 138 -12.09 63.80 -11.86
CA PRO A 138 -12.09 65.22 -11.59
C PRO A 138 -12.96 65.58 -10.37
N PRO A 139 -12.66 66.71 -9.68
CA PRO A 139 -13.32 67.06 -8.44
C PRO A 139 -14.68 67.68 -8.75
N ASN A 140 -15.76 67.06 -8.28
CA ASN A 140 -16.87 67.74 -7.61
C ASN A 140 -18.12 66.84 -7.43
N LYS A 141 -18.52 66.70 -6.16
CA LYS A 141 -19.88 66.50 -5.57
C LYS A 141 -20.01 65.29 -4.63
N PRO A 142 -20.84 65.40 -3.57
CA PRO A 142 -20.52 64.81 -2.26
C PRO A 142 -21.12 63.42 -1.99
N SER A 143 -20.48 62.79 -0.99
CA SER A 143 -20.75 61.55 -0.26
C SER A 143 -22.17 60.96 -0.24
N ILE A 144 -22.23 59.62 -0.32
CA ILE A 144 -22.99 58.79 0.64
C ILE A 144 -22.11 57.62 1.10
N THR A 145 -21.86 57.60 2.40
CA THR A 145 -21.20 56.53 3.15
C THR A 145 -22.18 55.37 3.37
N LYS A 146 -21.78 54.13 3.07
CA LYS A 146 -22.36 52.96 3.74
C LYS A 146 -21.28 51.99 4.18
N THR A 147 -20.93 52.17 5.45
CA THR A 147 -20.40 51.19 6.39
C THR A 147 -21.15 49.85 6.29
N GLY A 148 -20.41 48.74 6.33
CA GLY A 148 -20.97 47.40 6.41
C GLY A 148 -19.89 46.33 6.59
N VAL A 149 -19.36 46.23 7.81
CA VAL A 149 -18.46 45.17 8.30
C VAL A 149 -19.28 43.92 8.65
N ALA A 150 -18.73 42.72 8.35
CA ALA A 150 -18.79 41.43 9.10
C ALA A 150 -18.64 40.27 8.09
N ILE A 151 -17.55 39.49 8.04
CA ILE A 151 -17.07 38.46 8.98
C ILE A 151 -18.17 37.52 9.49
N ILE A 152 -18.32 36.36 8.82
CA ILE A 152 -18.83 35.07 9.33
C ILE A 152 -18.05 34.02 8.51
N LYS A 153 -16.96 33.38 8.97
CA LYS A 153 -16.73 32.43 10.07
C LYS A 153 -17.55 31.13 9.97
N ASP A 154 -16.86 30.10 9.46
CA ASP A 154 -16.87 28.69 9.84
C ASP A 154 -18.16 27.85 9.88
N CYS A 155 -18.01 26.68 9.24
CA CYS A 155 -18.40 25.34 9.70
C CYS A 155 -19.79 24.76 9.40
N CYS A 156 -19.70 23.59 8.76
CA CYS A 156 -20.44 22.34 9.01
C CYS A 156 -21.72 22.09 8.18
N GLY A 157 -21.78 20.88 7.59
CA GLY A 157 -23.00 20.35 6.98
C GLY A 157 -22.79 19.05 6.22
N ALA A 158 -22.57 17.97 6.96
CA ALA A 158 -22.54 16.60 6.45
C ALA A 158 -23.79 16.25 5.63
N THR A 159 -23.62 15.55 4.51
CA THR A 159 -24.69 14.74 3.91
C THR A 159 -24.18 13.34 3.63
N GLN A 160 -24.93 12.39 4.17
CA GLN A 160 -24.63 10.99 4.41
C GLN A 160 -24.57 10.12 3.16
N CYS A 161 -23.82 9.02 3.30
CA CYS A 161 -24.00 7.76 2.59
C CYS A 161 -25.46 7.28 2.62
N VAL A 162 -25.93 6.71 1.50
CA VAL A 162 -26.94 5.65 1.52
C VAL A 162 -26.46 4.53 0.59
N VAL A 163 -26.38 3.34 1.18
CA VAL A 163 -26.22 2.03 0.55
C VAL A 163 -27.59 1.58 0.05
N MET A 164 -27.64 1.07 -1.19
CA MET A 164 -28.46 -0.08 -1.59
C MET A 164 -27.63 -0.94 -2.53
#